data_AF-A0A354Z2I7-F1
#
_entry.id   AF-A0A354Z2I7-F1
#
_cell.length_a   1.000
_cell.length_b   1.000
_cell.length_c   1.000
_cell.angle_alpha   90.00
_cell.angle_beta   90.00
_cell.angle_gamma   90.00
#
_symmetry.space_group_name_H-M   'P 1'
#
loop_
_entity.id
_entity.type
_entity.pdbx_description
1 polymer ?
#
loop_
_entity_poly.entity_id
_entity_poly.type
_entity_poly.pdbx_seq_one_letter_code
_entity_poly.pdbx_strand_id
1 'polypeptide(L)' 'MPAVLSPCIGVCQLDAGGFCLGCHRSGAEIANWLAYSDDQRRHLMDEVLPVREIQRS' A
#
# COMPACT_ATOMS: atom_id res chain seq x y z
N MET A 1 -18.56 4.32 11.63
CA MET A 1 -17.29 3.57 11.46
C MET A 1 -16.35 4.48 10.68
N PRO A 2 -15.22 4.93 11.25
CA PRO A 2 -14.29 5.75 10.48
C PRO A 2 -13.78 4.92 9.28
N ALA A 3 -13.79 5.52 8.09
CA ALA A 3 -13.25 4.89 6.91
C ALA A 3 -11.74 4.71 7.14
N VAL A 4 -11.27 3.45 7.14
CA VAL A 4 -9.85 3.15 7.16
C VAL A 4 -9.27 3.68 5.85
N LEU A 5 -8.39 4.68 5.92
CA LEU A 5 -7.65 5.17 4.76
C LEU A 5 -6.96 3.98 4.09
N SER A 6 -7.17 3.80 2.80
CA SER A 6 -6.63 2.69 2.03
C SER A 6 -6.35 3.12 0.59
N PRO A 7 -5.12 2.91 0.08
CA PRO A 7 -4.78 3.17 -1.32
C PRO A 7 -5.19 2.00 -2.23
N CYS A 8 -5.99 1.05 -1.74
CA CYS A 8 -6.38 -0.12 -2.52
C CYS A 8 -7.43 0.26 -3.57
N ILE A 9 -7.13 -0.02 -4.84
CA ILE A 9 -8.04 0.17 -5.98
C ILE A 9 -8.87 -1.08 -6.33
N GLY A 10 -8.87 -2.10 -5.46
CA GLY A 10 -9.57 -3.38 -5.70
C GLY A 10 -8.78 -4.38 -6.55
N VAL A 11 -7.52 -4.07 -6.89
CA VAL A 11 -6.61 -5.00 -7.56
C VAL A 11 -5.75 -5.69 -6.50
N CYS A 12 -5.80 -7.03 -6.45
CA CYS A 12 -5.01 -7.85 -5.53
C CYS A 12 -4.14 -8.83 -6.32
N GLN A 13 -3.11 -8.29 -6.97
CA GLN A 13 -2.15 -9.08 -7.72
C GLN A 13 -0.75 -8.57 -7.40
N LEU A 14 0.13 -9.47 -6.95
CA LEU A 14 1.51 -9.16 -6.61
C LEU A 14 2.41 -9.40 -7.82
N ASP A 15 3.42 -8.56 -8.00
CA ASP A 15 4.50 -8.77 -8.96
C ASP A 15 5.55 -9.77 -8.43
N ALA A 16 6.56 -10.09 -9.23
CA ALA A 16 7.63 -11.01 -8.85
C ALA A 16 8.47 -10.50 -7.65
N GLY A 17 8.52 -9.18 -7.44
CA GLY A 17 9.12 -8.52 -6.28
C GLY A 17 8.22 -8.48 -5.04
N GLY A 18 6.99 -8.98 -5.12
CA GLY A 18 6.07 -9.08 -3.98
C GLY A 18 5.30 -7.80 -3.65
N PHE A 19 5.20 -6.85 -4.59
CA PHE A 19 4.41 -5.62 -4.48
C PHE A 19 3.12 -5.72 -5.29
N CYS A 20 2.05 -5.12 -4.78
CA CYS A 20 0.78 -5.07 -5.48
C CYS A 20 0.88 -4.21 -6.75
N LEU A 21 0.41 -4.74 -7.86
CA LEU A 21 0.36 -4.05 -9.16
C LEU A 21 -0.60 -2.84 -9.15
N GLY A 22 -1.57 -2.81 -8.24
CA GLY A 22 -2.52 -1.70 -8.14
C GLY A 22 -2.13 -0.64 -7.10
N CYS A 23 -1.83 -1.06 -5.87
CA CYS A 23 -1.58 -0.13 -4.76
C CYS A 23 -0.12 -0.06 -4.31
N HIS A 24 0.78 -0.82 -4.93
CA HIS A 24 2.24 -0.81 -4.68
C HIS A 24 2.67 -1.17 -3.26
N ARG A 25 1.74 -1.72 -2.48
CA ARG A 25 1.98 -2.27 -1.15
C ARG A 25 2.52 -3.69 -1.28
N SER A 26 3.50 -4.01 -0.45
CA SER A 26 3.97 -5.37 -0.29
C SER A 26 2.91 -6.25 0.38
N GLY A 27 3.02 -7.57 0.20
CA GLY A 27 2.16 -8.53 0.91
C GLY A 27 2.18 -8.35 2.44
N ALA A 28 3.34 -8.03 3.02
CA ALA A 28 3.48 -7.78 4.45
C ALA A 28 2.74 -6.53 4.91
N GLU A 29 2.80 -5.44 4.14
CA GLU A 29 2.03 -4.23 4.45
C GLU A 29 0.54 -4.54 4.35
N ILE A 30 0.08 -5.21 3.28
CA ILE A 30 -1.33 -5.55 3.08
C ILE A 30 -1.86 -6.34 4.30
N ALA A 31 -1.12 -7.36 4.75
CA ALA A 31 -1.48 -8.16 5.92
C ALA A 31 -1.57 -7.32 7.21
N ASN A 32 -0.68 -6.34 7.38
CA ASN A 32 -0.60 -5.52 8.60
C ASN A 32 -1.40 -4.20 8.53
N TRP A 33 -2.12 -3.92 7.43
CA TRP A 33 -2.72 -2.59 7.21
C TRP A 33 -3.70 -2.16 8.31
N LEU A 34 -4.50 -3.11 8.77
CA LEU A 34 -5.49 -2.87 9.83
C LEU A 34 -4.82 -2.59 11.17
N ALA A 35 -3.61 -3.12 11.39
CA ALA A 35 -2.81 -2.90 12.60
C ALA A 35 -2.02 -1.58 12.57
N TYR A 36 -1.80 -0.99 11.39
CA TYR A 36 -1.11 0.30 11.29
C TYR A 36 -1.91 1.44 11.89
N SER A 37 -1.20 2.37 12.52
CA SER A 37 -1.77 3.65 12.96
C SER A 37 -2.12 4.52 11.76
N ASP A 38 -2.98 5.52 11.98
CA ASP A 38 -3.36 6.46 10.92
C ASP A 38 -2.15 7.21 10.35
N ASP A 39 -1.18 7.51 11.21
CA ASP A 39 0.09 8.16 10.84
C ASP A 39 0.94 7.25 9.94
N GLN A 40 1.08 5.96 10.28
CA GLN A 40 1.78 4.99 9.44
C GLN A 40 1.10 4.82 8.08
N ARG A 41 -0.23 4.78 8.05
CA ARG A 41 -0.99 4.69 6.80
C ARG A 41 -0.77 5.93 5.94
N ARG A 42 -0.79 7.12 6.53
CA ARG A 42 -0.49 8.39 5.82
C ARG A 42 0.92 8.41 5.27
N HIS A 43 1.93 8.10 6.09
CA HIS A 43 3.31 8.04 5.65
C HIS A 43 3.49 7.08 4.47
N LEU A 44 2.87 5.89 4.54
CA LEU A 44 2.91 4.95 3.42
C LEU A 44 2.24 5.53 2.17
N MET A 45 1.05 6.10 2.30
CA MET A 45 0.28 6.63 1.16
C MET A 45 0.92 7.86 0.51
N ASP A 46 1.50 8.76 1.30
CA ASP A 46 1.99 10.06 0.82
C ASP A 46 3.46 10.00 0.39
N GLU A 47 4.29 9.22 1.10
CA GLU A 47 5.74 9.22 0.89
C GLU A 47 6.23 7.94 0.21
N VAL A 48 5.75 6.76 0.66
CA VAL A 48 6.38 5.49 0.27
C VAL A 48 5.81 4.93 -1.03
N LEU A 49 4.48 4.86 -1.16
CA LEU A 49 3.82 4.25 -2.32
C LEU A 49 4.04 5.02 -3.63
N PRO A 50 4.02 6.38 -3.66
CA PRO A 50 4.33 7.13 -4.87
C PRO A 50 5.76 6.89 -5.36
N VAL A 51 6.73 6.78 -4.44
CA VAL A 51 8.13 6.49 -4.79
C VAL A 51 8.24 5.10 -5.43
N ARG A 52 7.56 4.09 -4.87
CA ARG A 52 7.54 2.73 -5.44
C ARG A 52 6.85 2.64 -6.79
N GLU A 53 5.83 3.47 -7.01
CA GLU A 53 5.19 3.59 -8.31
C GLU A 53 6.20 4.05 -9.38
N ILE A 54 6.95 5.12 -9.08
CA ILE A 54 7.98 5.67 -9.97
C ILE A 54 9.10 4.66 -10.23
N GLN A 55 9.54 3.91 -9.21
CA GLN A 55 10.61 2.92 -9.34
C GLN A 55 10.26 1.70 -10.19
N ARG A 56 8.97 1.48 -10.49
CA ARG A 56 8.52 0.36 -11.33
C ARG A 56 8.53 0.69 -12.83
N SER A 57 8.86 1.94 -13.21
CA SER A 57 8.90 2.39 -14.60
C SER A 57 10.20 2.04 -15.32
#